data_AF-A0A0M0GAT0-F1
#
_entry.id   AF-A0A0M0GAT0-F1
#
_cell.length_a   1.000
_cell.length_b   1.000
_cell.length_c   1.000
_cell.angle_alpha   90.00
_cell.angle_beta   90.00
_cell.angle_gamma   90.00
#
_symmetry.space_group_name_H-M   'P 1'
#
loop_
_entity.id
_entity.type
_entity.pdbx_description
1 polymer ?
#
loop_
_entity_poly.entity_id
_entity_poly.type
_entity_poly.pdbx_seq_one_letter_code
_entity_poly.pdbx_strand_id
1 'polypeptide(L)'
;MILDIGITNVKESNEFLRSLWSEMAKEFGKCAWQYMPYKNKQTKTITFGFMDIGVSVLMAGITYKNNGSIIKLFFGYSGTKYEYRGELEEELKRESELGQRLVRVVKRARRGVRKYNDYYAIPTIKSFLPLSSYEGNNFKSEIVADNITKMYFPVSAYDENQVEGKITQKTNQVMDFLSVETNVPFWITSSSDIDGHETKVLAAEAYQEPDFIDGFSVKDGYVTISEEAKDFLDYIITNDGDGEDEDVQIYLNACSHFHTARKYDAQIYDHQGYIDHPSDDGLGVEIEMYTKNENLKTALMTGESQTEIATTLYMSALEVVTLIGFQSEKCNECKQDKYGIASRVRNIVNKYLNSHIAGQLNGYYDKRSKYLHRGYLLTNDEPTSSSIPLLDVDRENGCKFPIQVSLINLREYTSYVLRAFYKEHFLRKDSAEEVF
;
A
#
# COMPACT_ATOMS: atom_id res chain seq x y z
N MET A 1 -16.63 29.90 -19.07
CA MET A 1 -17.92 29.39 -18.53
C MET A 1 -17.78 28.95 -17.07
N ILE A 2 -18.76 29.28 -16.21
CA ILE A 2 -18.81 28.87 -14.79
C ILE A 2 -20.17 28.23 -14.49
N LEU A 3 -20.19 27.16 -13.69
CA LEU A 3 -21.37 26.38 -13.34
C LEU A 3 -21.43 26.13 -11.82
N ASP A 4 -22.59 26.36 -11.20
CA ASP A 4 -22.77 26.14 -9.76
C ASP A 4 -22.94 24.65 -9.44
N ILE A 5 -22.13 24.13 -8.51
CA ILE A 5 -22.06 22.72 -8.09
C ILE A 5 -22.59 22.51 -6.66
N GLY A 6 -22.09 23.25 -5.68
CA GLY A 6 -22.63 23.27 -4.31
C GLY A 6 -22.34 22.04 -3.45
N ILE A 7 -21.27 21.29 -3.71
CA ILE A 7 -20.86 20.13 -2.88
C ILE A 7 -19.91 20.60 -1.77
N THR A 8 -20.13 20.13 -0.54
CA THR A 8 -19.47 20.69 0.66
C THR A 8 -18.44 19.77 1.32
N ASN A 9 -18.33 18.50 0.91
CA ASN A 9 -17.37 17.55 1.47
C ASN A 9 -16.53 16.87 0.38
N VAL A 10 -15.36 16.35 0.78
CA VAL A 10 -14.35 15.77 -0.12
C VAL A 10 -14.84 14.50 -0.80
N LYS A 11 -15.56 13.66 -0.06
CA LYS A 11 -16.11 12.39 -0.55
C LYS A 11 -17.04 12.61 -1.73
N GLU A 12 -18.08 13.42 -1.54
CA GLU A 12 -19.01 13.75 -2.61
C GLU A 12 -18.35 14.53 -3.75
N SER A 13 -17.33 15.33 -3.46
CA SER A 13 -16.59 16.07 -4.48
C SER A 13 -15.83 15.13 -5.40
N ASN A 14 -15.06 14.18 -4.85
CA ASN A 14 -14.33 13.19 -5.63
C ASN A 14 -15.30 12.31 -6.42
N GLU A 15 -16.39 11.90 -5.79
CA GLU A 15 -17.39 11.06 -6.42
C GLU A 15 -18.09 11.76 -7.61
N PHE A 16 -18.41 13.04 -7.45
CA PHE A 16 -18.92 13.87 -8.55
C PHE A 16 -17.88 14.03 -9.66
N LEU A 17 -16.61 14.26 -9.33
CA LEU A 17 -15.56 14.44 -10.34
C LEU A 17 -15.30 13.16 -11.14
N ARG A 18 -15.30 11.98 -10.50
CA ARG A 18 -15.21 10.69 -11.20
C ARG A 18 -16.35 10.49 -12.21
N SER A 19 -17.59 10.77 -11.79
CA SER A 19 -18.75 10.73 -12.68
C SER A 19 -18.65 11.77 -13.80
N LEU A 20 -18.15 12.98 -13.49
CA LEU A 20 -18.01 14.06 -14.44
C LEU A 20 -17.04 13.71 -15.56
N TRP A 21 -15.85 13.21 -15.23
CA TRP A 21 -14.83 12.89 -16.23
C TRP A 21 -15.24 11.70 -17.11
N SER A 22 -15.98 10.75 -16.55
CA SER A 22 -16.60 9.68 -17.32
C SER A 22 -17.63 10.20 -18.34
N GLU A 23 -18.55 11.07 -17.88
CA GLU A 23 -19.56 11.67 -18.75
C GLU A 23 -18.95 12.62 -19.80
N MET A 24 -17.81 13.24 -19.50
CA MET A 24 -17.01 14.00 -20.47
C MET A 24 -16.46 13.07 -21.56
N ALA A 25 -15.78 11.98 -21.18
CA ALA A 25 -15.25 11.00 -22.13
C ALA A 25 -16.37 10.44 -23.03
N LYS A 26 -17.54 10.13 -22.44
CA LYS A 26 -18.71 9.61 -23.16
C LYS A 26 -19.32 10.61 -24.15
N GLU A 27 -19.41 11.89 -23.80
CA GLU A 27 -19.99 12.93 -24.69
C GLU A 27 -19.08 13.32 -25.84
N PHE A 28 -17.76 13.31 -25.61
CA PHE A 28 -16.79 13.87 -26.54
C PHE A 28 -15.91 12.81 -27.22
N GLY A 29 -15.95 11.56 -26.76
CA GLY A 29 -15.09 10.47 -27.23
C GLY A 29 -13.64 10.55 -26.74
N LYS A 30 -13.29 11.61 -26.01
CA LYS A 30 -11.95 11.85 -25.46
C LYS A 30 -12.03 12.70 -24.19
N CYS A 31 -11.18 12.41 -23.21
CA CYS A 31 -11.00 13.21 -22.00
C CYS A 31 -9.57 13.01 -21.46
N ALA A 32 -8.58 13.53 -22.17
CA ALA A 32 -7.17 13.39 -21.82
C ALA A 32 -6.66 14.61 -21.05
N TRP A 33 -5.84 14.40 -20.02
CA TRP A 33 -5.39 15.47 -19.12
C TRP A 33 -3.90 15.74 -19.21
N GLN A 34 -3.55 17.02 -19.29
CA GLN A 34 -2.30 17.54 -18.75
C GLN A 34 -2.58 18.01 -17.32
N TYR A 35 -2.43 17.09 -16.37
CA TYR A 35 -2.76 17.34 -14.97
C TYR A 35 -1.64 18.15 -14.28
N MET A 36 -1.96 19.39 -13.93
CA MET A 36 -1.02 20.36 -13.32
C MET A 36 -1.78 21.21 -12.30
N PRO A 37 -2.17 20.62 -11.15
CA PRO A 37 -3.04 21.30 -10.21
C PRO A 37 -2.36 22.52 -9.59
N TYR A 38 -3.05 23.66 -9.59
CA TYR A 38 -2.61 24.90 -8.97
C TYR A 38 -3.72 25.48 -8.09
N LYS A 39 -3.38 25.75 -6.82
CA LYS A 39 -4.31 26.31 -5.83
C LYS A 39 -4.01 27.79 -5.58
N ASN A 40 -4.97 28.65 -5.90
CA ASN A 40 -4.91 30.06 -5.50
C ASN A 40 -5.75 30.25 -4.23
N LYS A 41 -5.09 30.64 -3.12
CA LYS A 41 -5.74 30.85 -1.83
C LYS A 41 -6.55 32.15 -1.75
N GLN A 42 -6.13 33.18 -2.48
CA GLN A 42 -6.81 34.49 -2.47
C GLN A 42 -8.16 34.39 -3.18
N THR A 43 -8.18 33.76 -4.36
CA THR A 43 -9.41 33.58 -5.14
C THR A 43 -10.19 32.32 -4.76
N LYS A 44 -9.65 31.50 -3.84
CA LYS A 44 -10.19 30.18 -3.46
C LYS A 44 -10.53 29.30 -4.66
N THR A 45 -9.58 29.22 -5.59
CA THR A 45 -9.69 28.40 -6.80
C THR A 45 -8.66 27.28 -6.80
N ILE A 46 -9.02 26.17 -7.45
CA ILE A 46 -8.08 25.12 -7.83
C ILE A 46 -8.26 24.90 -9.33
N THR A 47 -7.22 25.19 -10.10
CA THR A 47 -7.14 24.80 -11.51
C THR A 47 -6.56 23.39 -11.55
N PHE A 48 -7.20 22.46 -12.26
CA PHE A 48 -6.71 21.08 -12.39
C PHE A 48 -5.63 20.95 -13.47
N GLY A 49 -5.73 21.78 -14.51
CA GLY A 49 -4.84 21.77 -15.67
C GLY A 49 -5.63 21.93 -16.96
N PHE A 50 -5.12 21.34 -18.03
CA PHE A 50 -5.71 21.37 -19.36
C PHE A 50 -6.24 20.00 -19.75
N MET A 51 -7.42 19.97 -20.35
CA MET A 51 -8.14 18.77 -20.75
C MET A 51 -8.41 18.84 -22.25
N ASP A 52 -7.88 17.87 -23.00
CA ASP A 52 -8.19 17.66 -24.40
C ASP A 52 -9.42 16.75 -24.52
N ILE A 53 -10.49 17.31 -25.08
CA ILE A 53 -11.77 16.64 -25.33
C ILE A 53 -11.97 16.29 -26.80
N GLY A 54 -10.92 16.31 -27.61
CA GLY A 54 -10.93 15.97 -29.05
C GLY A 54 -11.43 17.09 -29.96
N VAL A 55 -12.39 17.91 -29.49
CA VAL A 55 -12.90 19.09 -30.23
C VAL A 55 -12.27 20.41 -29.78
N SER A 56 -11.65 20.43 -28.60
CA SER A 56 -10.99 21.60 -28.03
C SER A 56 -10.09 21.17 -26.86
N VAL A 57 -9.18 22.06 -26.47
CA VAL A 57 -8.41 21.92 -25.22
C VAL A 57 -8.92 22.98 -24.24
N LEU A 58 -9.40 22.51 -23.09
CA LEU A 58 -10.04 23.35 -22.08
C LEU A 58 -9.21 23.37 -20.80
N MET A 59 -9.00 24.57 -20.24
CA MET A 59 -8.65 24.71 -18.83
C MET A 59 -9.88 24.39 -17.98
N ALA A 60 -9.72 23.57 -16.95
CA ALA A 60 -10.79 23.21 -16.02
C ALA A 60 -10.35 23.37 -14.56
N GLY A 61 -11.29 23.73 -13.69
CA GLY A 61 -11.03 23.88 -12.27
C GLY A 61 -12.29 24.18 -11.45
N ILE A 62 -12.10 24.38 -10.16
CA ILE A 62 -13.18 24.61 -9.20
C ILE A 62 -12.94 25.87 -8.36
N THR A 63 -14.02 26.39 -7.78
CA THR A 63 -13.96 27.25 -6.60
C THR A 63 -14.37 26.46 -5.37
N TYR A 64 -13.75 26.76 -4.23
CA TYR A 64 -14.02 26.06 -2.96
C TYR A 64 -14.32 27.05 -1.83
N LYS A 65 -15.11 26.61 -0.85
CA LYS A 65 -15.31 27.34 0.41
C LYS A 65 -14.35 26.84 1.48
N ASN A 66 -14.31 25.51 1.62
CA ASN A 66 -13.44 24.74 2.51
C ASN A 66 -12.60 23.77 1.67
N ASN A 67 -11.49 23.25 2.22
CA ASN A 67 -10.74 22.19 1.55
C ASN A 67 -11.66 21.00 1.23
N GLY A 68 -11.57 20.47 0.00
CA GLY A 68 -12.41 19.36 -0.44
C GLY A 68 -13.85 19.72 -0.80
N SER A 69 -14.24 21.00 -0.90
CA SER A 69 -15.57 21.40 -1.41
C SER A 69 -15.52 21.87 -2.86
N ILE A 70 -16.61 21.68 -3.60
CA ILE A 70 -16.80 22.20 -4.96
C ILE A 70 -18.03 23.12 -4.97
N ILE A 71 -17.80 24.43 -4.90
CA ILE A 71 -18.88 25.42 -4.98
C ILE A 71 -19.24 25.68 -6.44
N LYS A 72 -18.25 25.94 -7.28
CA LYS A 72 -18.42 26.12 -8.73
C LYS A 72 -17.39 25.32 -9.50
N LEU A 73 -17.76 24.91 -10.70
CA LEU A 73 -16.87 24.32 -11.71
C LEU A 73 -16.74 25.32 -12.85
N PHE A 74 -15.53 25.52 -13.35
CA PHE A 74 -15.28 26.41 -14.48
C PHE A 74 -14.53 25.71 -15.61
N PHE A 75 -14.80 26.17 -16.83
CA PHE A 75 -14.14 25.79 -18.07
C PHE A 75 -13.75 27.05 -18.85
N GLY A 76 -12.54 27.07 -19.41
CA GLY A 76 -12.03 28.12 -20.32
C GLY A 76 -11.15 27.52 -21.42
N TYR A 77 -10.85 28.24 -22.49
CA TYR A 77 -9.96 27.73 -23.54
C TYR A 77 -8.49 27.73 -23.10
N SER A 78 -7.70 26.79 -23.63
CA SER A 78 -6.24 26.77 -23.46
C SER A 78 -5.62 27.95 -24.21
N GLY A 79 -5.40 29.04 -23.50
CA GLY A 79 -4.99 30.29 -24.09
C GLY A 79 -5.24 31.46 -23.18
N THR A 80 -6.17 31.33 -22.21
CA THR A 80 -6.50 32.42 -21.31
C THR A 80 -5.32 32.85 -20.44
N LYS A 81 -4.61 33.89 -20.89
CA LYS A 81 -3.62 34.60 -20.09
C LYS A 81 -4.37 35.51 -19.13
N TYR A 82 -4.13 35.34 -17.83
CA TYR A 82 -4.25 36.46 -16.91
C TYR A 82 -3.29 37.57 -17.39
N GLU A 83 -3.85 38.56 -18.08
CA GLU A 83 -3.29 39.82 -18.59
C GLU A 83 -1.79 39.87 -18.92
N TYR A 84 -1.45 39.76 -20.21
CA TYR A 84 -0.39 40.59 -20.82
C TYR A 84 -0.63 40.70 -22.33
N ARG A 85 -1.08 41.89 -22.76
CA ARG A 85 -1.40 42.34 -24.14
C ARG A 85 -2.81 42.03 -24.67
N GLY A 86 -3.78 42.83 -24.23
CA GLY A 86 -4.60 43.69 -25.10
C GLY A 86 -5.45 43.11 -26.25
N GLU A 87 -5.54 41.80 -26.44
CA GLU A 87 -6.48 41.19 -27.40
C GLU A 87 -7.52 40.36 -26.65
N LEU A 88 -8.81 40.61 -26.94
CA LEU A 88 -9.93 39.89 -26.34
C LEU A 88 -9.85 38.41 -26.70
N GLU A 89 -9.46 37.59 -25.74
CA GLU A 89 -9.60 36.14 -25.83
C GLU A 89 -11.08 35.79 -25.94
N GLU A 90 -11.41 34.84 -26.81
CA GLU A 90 -12.77 34.30 -26.89
C GLU A 90 -13.12 33.64 -25.55
N GLU A 91 -13.97 34.28 -24.75
CA GLU A 91 -14.51 33.62 -23.58
C GLU A 91 -15.41 32.45 -24.00
N LEU A 92 -15.22 31.29 -23.36
CA LEU A 92 -16.14 30.16 -23.53
C LEU A 92 -17.54 30.55 -22.99
N LYS A 93 -18.43 30.91 -23.92
CA LYS A 93 -19.83 31.29 -23.65
C LYS A 93 -20.69 30.07 -23.38
N ARG A 94 -21.59 30.18 -22.41
CA ARG A 94 -22.49 29.09 -22.00
C ARG A 94 -23.49 28.73 -23.11
N GLU A 95 -23.87 29.70 -23.92
CA GLU A 95 -24.84 29.61 -24.99
C GLU A 95 -24.26 28.99 -26.27
N SER A 96 -22.93 28.90 -26.38
CA SER A 96 -22.28 28.22 -27.50
C SER A 96 -22.64 26.73 -27.54
N GLU A 97 -22.52 26.10 -28.70
CA GLU A 97 -22.76 24.67 -28.86
C GLU A 97 -21.94 23.84 -27.87
N LEU A 98 -20.64 24.15 -27.76
CA LEU A 98 -19.73 23.51 -26.80
C LEU A 98 -20.16 23.78 -25.35
N GLY A 99 -20.53 25.02 -25.02
CA GLY A 99 -21.04 25.40 -23.69
C GLY A 99 -22.28 24.60 -23.29
N GLN A 100 -23.25 24.43 -24.20
CA GLN A 100 -24.46 23.65 -23.96
C GLN A 100 -24.16 22.15 -23.80
N ARG A 101 -23.20 21.59 -24.56
CA ARG A 101 -22.73 20.21 -24.38
C ARG A 101 -22.11 20.01 -23.00
N LEU A 102 -21.23 20.90 -22.56
CA LEU A 102 -20.62 20.86 -21.22
C LEU A 102 -21.66 20.97 -20.10
N VAL A 103 -22.66 21.86 -20.24
CA VAL A 103 -23.79 21.96 -19.30
C VAL A 103 -24.56 20.64 -19.21
N ARG A 104 -24.82 19.98 -20.35
CA ARG A 104 -25.47 18.66 -20.37
C ARG A 104 -24.63 17.59 -19.67
N VAL A 105 -23.32 17.57 -19.88
CA VAL A 105 -22.40 16.66 -19.20
C VAL A 105 -22.47 16.85 -17.68
N VAL A 106 -22.32 18.07 -17.17
CA VAL A 106 -22.39 18.33 -15.73
C VAL A 106 -23.74 17.91 -15.13
N LYS A 107 -24.85 18.11 -15.87
CA LYS A 107 -26.18 17.64 -15.45
C LYS A 107 -26.32 16.11 -15.47
N ARG A 108 -25.68 15.41 -16.41
CA ARG A 108 -25.65 13.94 -16.43
C ARG A 108 -24.80 13.41 -15.28
N ALA A 109 -23.60 13.95 -15.09
CA ALA A 109 -22.70 13.59 -14.00
C ALA A 109 -23.38 13.67 -12.63
N ARG A 110 -24.05 14.80 -12.32
CA ARG A 110 -24.83 14.93 -11.07
C ARG A 110 -25.90 13.86 -10.87
N ARG A 111 -26.57 13.43 -11.94
CA ARG A 111 -27.61 12.37 -11.90
C ARG A 111 -27.02 10.97 -11.95
N GLY A 112 -25.77 10.87 -12.38
CA GLY A 112 -24.99 9.65 -12.56
C GLY A 112 -24.20 9.25 -11.33
N VAL A 113 -24.00 10.15 -10.36
CA VAL A 113 -23.31 9.85 -9.09
C VAL A 113 -23.82 8.53 -8.49
N ARG A 114 -22.88 7.63 -8.16
CA ARG A 114 -23.05 6.26 -7.64
C ARG A 114 -23.77 5.28 -8.57
N LYS A 115 -23.91 5.59 -9.87
CA LYS A 115 -24.37 4.64 -10.89
C LYS A 115 -23.17 4.08 -11.62
N TYR A 116 -22.54 3.08 -10.99
CA TYR A 116 -21.38 2.40 -11.53
C TYR A 116 -21.80 1.35 -12.56
N ASN A 117 -20.86 1.00 -13.43
CA ASN A 117 -20.88 -0.25 -14.17
C ASN A 117 -20.06 -1.28 -13.39
N ASP A 118 -20.43 -2.55 -13.53
CA ASP A 118 -19.71 -3.66 -12.92
C ASP A 118 -18.71 -4.24 -13.91
N TYR A 119 -17.48 -4.38 -13.43
CA TYR A 119 -16.35 -4.97 -14.13
C TYR A 119 -15.81 -6.15 -13.32
N TYR A 120 -14.95 -6.93 -13.96
CA TYR A 120 -14.29 -8.05 -13.32
C TYR A 120 -12.78 -7.94 -13.51
N ALA A 121 -12.05 -7.92 -12.40
CA ALA A 121 -10.61 -7.84 -12.38
C ALA A 121 -10.00 -9.23 -12.43
N ILE A 122 -8.93 -9.38 -13.20
CA ILE A 122 -8.17 -10.62 -13.31
C ILE A 122 -6.66 -10.33 -13.17
N PRO A 123 -6.19 -9.70 -12.07
CA PRO A 123 -4.79 -9.41 -11.91
C PRO A 123 -3.98 -10.68 -11.62
N THR A 124 -2.71 -10.62 -11.99
CA THR A 124 -1.76 -11.72 -11.80
C THR A 124 -0.62 -11.26 -10.91
N ILE A 125 -0.40 -12.03 -9.86
CA ILE A 125 0.63 -11.78 -8.85
C ILE A 125 1.67 -12.90 -8.89
N LYS A 126 2.90 -12.55 -8.58
CA LYS A 126 4.05 -13.44 -8.52
C LYS A 126 4.65 -13.42 -7.12
N SER A 127 5.11 -14.57 -6.63
CA SER A 127 5.81 -14.69 -5.35
C SER A 127 6.97 -15.71 -5.47
N PHE A 128 7.48 -16.27 -4.38
CA PHE A 128 8.44 -17.38 -4.44
C PHE A 128 7.77 -18.72 -4.78
N LEU A 129 6.55 -18.92 -4.29
CA LEU A 129 5.68 -20.07 -4.56
C LEU A 129 4.29 -19.53 -4.92
N PRO A 130 3.40 -20.30 -5.58
CA PRO A 130 2.08 -19.79 -5.88
C PRO A 130 1.24 -19.79 -4.59
N LEU A 131 0.34 -18.82 -4.45
CA LEU A 131 -0.72 -18.90 -3.46
C LEU A 131 -1.60 -20.11 -3.77
N SER A 132 -1.99 -20.83 -2.72
CA SER A 132 -2.99 -21.91 -2.81
C SER A 132 -4.31 -21.42 -3.41
N SER A 133 -5.15 -22.35 -3.85
CA SER A 133 -6.47 -22.03 -4.40
C SER A 133 -7.46 -21.73 -3.27
N TYR A 134 -8.12 -20.58 -3.36
CA TYR A 134 -9.18 -20.16 -2.44
C TYR A 134 -10.34 -19.58 -3.23
N GLU A 135 -11.55 -19.78 -2.70
CA GLU A 135 -12.78 -19.22 -3.23
C GLU A 135 -13.57 -18.56 -2.09
N GLY A 136 -13.50 -17.23 -2.04
CA GLY A 136 -14.33 -16.39 -1.19
C GLY A 136 -15.62 -15.99 -1.88
N ASN A 137 -16.44 -15.19 -1.20
CA ASN A 137 -17.71 -14.67 -1.76
C ASN A 137 -17.48 -13.67 -2.90
N ASN A 138 -16.38 -12.91 -2.85
CA ASN A 138 -16.07 -11.82 -3.77
C ASN A 138 -14.70 -11.98 -4.41
N PHE A 139 -14.02 -13.11 -4.19
CA PHE A 139 -12.75 -13.36 -4.84
C PHE A 139 -12.46 -14.83 -5.08
N LYS A 140 -11.53 -15.08 -6.01
CA LYS A 140 -10.95 -16.39 -6.25
C LYS A 140 -9.46 -16.28 -6.50
N SER A 141 -8.69 -17.27 -6.07
CA SER A 141 -7.29 -17.46 -6.47
C SER A 141 -7.10 -18.77 -7.23
N GLU A 142 -6.33 -18.72 -8.31
CA GLU A 142 -5.97 -19.89 -9.10
C GLU A 142 -4.47 -19.91 -9.36
N ILE A 143 -3.89 -21.11 -9.37
CA ILE A 143 -2.48 -21.31 -9.68
C ILE A 143 -2.32 -21.33 -11.18
N VAL A 144 -1.34 -20.62 -11.72
CA VAL A 144 -1.08 -20.60 -13.17
C VAL A 144 0.29 -21.13 -13.53
N ALA A 145 1.27 -20.93 -12.66
CA ALA A 145 2.61 -21.47 -12.78
C ALA A 145 3.22 -21.63 -11.39
N ASP A 146 4.44 -22.17 -11.31
CA ASP A 146 5.15 -22.49 -10.06
C ASP A 146 5.34 -21.30 -9.11
N ASN A 147 5.16 -20.06 -9.58
CA ASN A 147 5.26 -18.87 -8.75
C ASN A 147 4.23 -17.78 -9.11
N ILE A 148 3.22 -18.13 -9.92
CA ILE A 148 2.22 -17.18 -10.42
C ILE A 148 0.83 -17.60 -9.95
N THR A 149 0.12 -16.63 -9.39
CA THR A 149 -1.27 -16.76 -8.98
C THR A 149 -2.10 -15.73 -9.73
N LYS A 150 -3.24 -16.17 -10.26
CA LYS A 150 -4.27 -15.31 -10.82
C LYS A 150 -5.33 -15.08 -9.76
N MET A 151 -5.63 -13.81 -9.51
CA MET A 151 -6.70 -13.39 -8.62
C MET A 151 -7.88 -12.93 -9.45
N TYR A 152 -9.08 -13.11 -8.92
CA TYR A 152 -10.32 -12.67 -9.55
C TYR A 152 -11.15 -11.93 -8.51
N PHE A 153 -11.71 -10.78 -8.86
CA PHE A 153 -12.64 -10.03 -7.99
C PHE A 153 -13.46 -8.99 -8.77
N PRO A 154 -14.67 -8.61 -8.30
CA PRO A 154 -15.48 -7.58 -8.95
C PRO A 154 -14.91 -6.18 -8.70
N VAL A 155 -15.13 -5.27 -9.64
CA VAL A 155 -14.76 -3.85 -9.52
C VAL A 155 -15.88 -2.99 -10.09
N SER A 156 -16.40 -2.05 -9.30
CA SER A 156 -17.39 -1.09 -9.78
C SER A 156 -16.74 0.25 -10.14
N ALA A 157 -16.97 0.75 -11.36
CA ALA A 157 -16.41 2.02 -11.84
C ALA A 157 -17.36 2.72 -12.82
N TYR A 158 -17.12 4.01 -13.09
CA TYR A 158 -17.94 4.75 -14.07
C TYR A 158 -17.58 4.43 -15.52
N ASP A 159 -16.31 4.13 -15.79
CA ASP A 159 -15.78 3.77 -17.11
C ASP A 159 -14.53 2.90 -16.97
N GLU A 160 -14.07 2.36 -18.10
CA GLU A 160 -12.89 1.49 -18.21
C GLU A 160 -11.58 2.19 -17.78
N ASN A 161 -11.44 3.50 -18.03
CA ASN A 161 -10.25 4.25 -17.64
C ASN A 161 -10.06 4.29 -16.11
N GLN A 162 -11.17 4.27 -15.36
CA GLN A 162 -11.12 4.21 -13.89
C GLN A 162 -10.90 2.78 -13.36
N VAL A 163 -11.17 1.75 -14.15
CA VAL A 163 -11.05 0.35 -13.73
C VAL A 163 -9.59 -0.01 -13.47
N GLU A 164 -8.67 0.32 -14.39
CA GLU A 164 -7.25 -0.07 -14.28
C GLU A 164 -6.59 0.46 -13.00
N GLY A 165 -6.84 1.73 -12.67
CA GLY A 165 -6.33 2.35 -11.45
C GLY A 165 -6.88 1.66 -10.18
N LYS A 166 -8.17 1.31 -10.17
CA LYS A 166 -8.80 0.59 -9.06
C LYS A 166 -8.27 -0.84 -8.92
N ILE A 167 -8.11 -1.57 -10.02
CA ILE A 167 -7.52 -2.91 -10.03
C ILE A 167 -6.12 -2.85 -9.45
N THR A 168 -5.30 -1.89 -9.89
CA THR A 168 -3.92 -1.73 -9.39
C THR A 168 -3.90 -1.44 -7.89
N GLN A 169 -4.72 -0.48 -7.43
CA GLN A 169 -4.82 -0.14 -6.02
C GLN A 169 -5.24 -1.36 -5.19
N LYS A 170 -6.31 -2.05 -5.58
CA LYS A 170 -6.83 -3.20 -4.83
C LYS A 170 -5.87 -4.38 -4.84
N THR A 171 -5.23 -4.65 -5.97
CA THR A 171 -4.21 -5.70 -6.08
C THR A 171 -3.04 -5.43 -5.13
N ASN A 172 -2.59 -4.18 -5.01
CA ASN A 172 -1.56 -3.81 -4.04
C ASN A 172 -2.03 -4.05 -2.61
N GLN A 173 -3.23 -3.61 -2.23
CA GLN A 173 -3.80 -3.85 -0.90
C GLN A 173 -3.86 -5.36 -0.57
N VAL A 174 -4.29 -6.19 -1.54
CA VAL A 174 -4.32 -7.66 -1.39
C VAL A 174 -2.93 -8.22 -1.19
N MET A 175 -1.95 -7.85 -2.03
CA MET A 175 -0.56 -8.31 -1.89
C MET A 175 0.07 -7.87 -0.57
N ASP A 176 -0.20 -6.64 -0.13
CA ASP A 176 0.31 -6.10 1.13
C ASP A 176 -0.20 -6.91 2.31
N PHE A 177 -1.51 -7.21 2.34
CA PHE A 177 -2.10 -8.07 3.35
C PHE A 177 -1.58 -9.51 3.29
N LEU A 178 -1.52 -10.12 2.10
CA LEU A 178 -0.97 -11.46 1.91
C LEU A 178 0.48 -11.55 2.39
N SER A 179 1.27 -10.49 2.22
CA SER A 179 2.65 -10.46 2.71
C SER A 179 2.72 -10.56 4.23
N VAL A 180 1.87 -9.84 4.95
CA VAL A 180 1.74 -9.95 6.42
C VAL A 180 1.29 -11.35 6.82
N GLU A 181 0.32 -11.91 6.11
CA GLU A 181 -0.25 -13.21 6.44
C GLU A 181 0.77 -14.36 6.27
N THR A 182 1.69 -14.22 5.31
CA THR A 182 2.52 -15.34 4.84
C THR A 182 4.02 -15.17 5.04
N ASN A 183 4.47 -13.96 5.42
CA ASN A 183 5.87 -13.49 5.36
C ASN A 183 6.50 -13.51 3.95
N VAL A 184 5.71 -13.67 2.88
CA VAL A 184 6.23 -13.75 1.50
C VAL A 184 6.10 -12.39 0.79
N PRO A 185 7.10 -11.94 0.01
CA PRO A 185 6.95 -10.78 -0.86
C PRO A 185 6.20 -11.13 -2.17
N PHE A 186 5.36 -10.21 -2.64
CA PHE A 186 4.56 -10.34 -3.86
C PHE A 186 4.81 -9.19 -4.85
N TRP A 187 4.69 -9.50 -6.14
CA TRP A 187 4.85 -8.53 -7.24
C TRP A 187 3.73 -8.69 -8.27
N ILE A 188 3.32 -7.60 -8.90
CA ILE A 188 2.45 -7.65 -10.10
C ILE A 188 3.27 -8.19 -11.27
N THR A 189 2.68 -9.07 -12.08
CA THR A 189 3.25 -9.61 -13.33
C THR A 189 2.27 -9.39 -14.47
N SER A 190 2.77 -9.20 -15.69
CA SER A 190 1.96 -8.96 -16.88
C SER A 190 1.41 -10.25 -17.47
N SER A 191 0.25 -10.15 -18.13
CA SER A 191 -0.41 -11.28 -18.80
C SER A 191 0.42 -11.95 -19.89
N SER A 192 1.43 -11.26 -20.45
CA SER A 192 2.39 -11.82 -21.40
C SER A 192 3.19 -13.00 -20.84
N ASP A 193 3.41 -13.03 -19.52
CA ASP A 193 4.23 -14.04 -18.85
C ASP A 193 3.48 -15.37 -18.65
N ILE A 194 2.24 -15.45 -19.12
CA ILE A 194 1.24 -16.46 -18.73
C ILE A 194 0.61 -17.13 -19.97
N ASP A 195 0.95 -16.67 -21.17
CA ASP A 195 0.33 -17.13 -22.41
C ASP A 195 0.67 -18.62 -22.65
N GLY A 196 -0.36 -19.47 -22.68
CA GLY A 196 -0.22 -20.93 -22.87
C GLY A 196 -0.19 -21.79 -21.61
N HIS A 197 -0.30 -21.22 -20.40
CA HIS A 197 -0.38 -21.99 -19.15
C HIS A 197 -1.83 -22.34 -18.77
N GLU A 198 -2.09 -23.62 -18.50
CA GLU A 198 -3.38 -24.07 -17.93
C GLU A 198 -3.49 -23.64 -16.47
N THR A 199 -4.65 -23.13 -16.07
CA THR A 199 -4.92 -22.81 -14.67
C THR A 199 -5.19 -24.10 -13.88
N LYS A 200 -4.56 -24.21 -12.71
CA LYS A 200 -4.75 -25.29 -11.76
C LYS A 200 -5.54 -24.78 -10.55
N VAL A 201 -6.61 -25.49 -10.22
CA VAL A 201 -7.36 -25.32 -8.98
C VAL A 201 -7.14 -26.56 -8.13
N LEU A 202 -6.73 -26.37 -6.88
CA LEU A 202 -6.59 -27.47 -5.93
C LEU A 202 -7.97 -28.01 -5.53
N ALA A 203 -8.05 -29.33 -5.31
CA ALA A 203 -9.30 -30.00 -4.97
C ALA A 203 -9.83 -29.63 -3.57
N ALA A 204 -8.96 -29.16 -2.68
CA ALA A 204 -9.29 -28.68 -1.35
C ALA A 204 -8.43 -27.46 -1.01
N GLU A 205 -9.03 -26.51 -0.28
CA GLU A 205 -8.28 -25.38 0.28
C GLU A 205 -7.32 -25.89 1.36
N ALA A 206 -6.12 -25.31 1.40
CA ALA A 206 -5.08 -25.66 2.34
C ALA A 206 -4.73 -24.42 3.15
N TYR A 207 -4.86 -24.50 4.48
CA TYR A 207 -4.64 -23.36 5.36
C TYR A 207 -3.32 -23.43 6.11
N GLN A 208 -2.93 -22.24 6.59
CA GLN A 208 -1.78 -21.99 7.46
C GLN A 208 -1.84 -22.83 8.75
N GLU A 209 -0.65 -23.18 9.28
CA GLU A 209 -0.54 -23.85 10.58
C GLU A 209 -0.98 -22.94 11.74
N PRO A 210 -1.65 -23.46 12.77
CA PRO A 210 -1.96 -22.70 13.97
C PRO A 210 -0.68 -22.09 14.58
N ASP A 211 -0.77 -20.86 15.06
CA ASP A 211 0.33 -20.13 15.71
C ASP A 211 1.58 -19.92 14.84
N PHE A 212 1.43 -19.92 13.50
CA PHE A 212 2.51 -19.58 12.57
C PHE A 212 3.19 -18.25 12.93
N ILE A 213 4.51 -18.31 13.06
CA ILE A 213 5.36 -17.14 13.34
C ILE A 213 6.58 -17.10 12.41
N ASP A 214 7.30 -18.22 12.28
CA ASP A 214 8.62 -18.26 11.66
C ASP A 214 8.60 -18.72 10.20
N GLY A 215 9.51 -18.16 9.40
CA GLY A 215 9.66 -18.57 8.00
C GLY A 215 8.48 -18.16 7.10
N PHE A 216 8.12 -19.02 6.14
CA PHE A 216 7.01 -18.79 5.22
C PHE A 216 5.85 -19.73 5.52
N SER A 217 4.63 -19.22 5.40
CA SER A 217 3.42 -20.02 5.53
C SER A 217 3.23 -20.85 4.27
N VAL A 218 3.75 -22.08 4.26
CA VAL A 218 3.79 -22.96 3.08
C VAL A 218 3.33 -24.36 3.43
N LYS A 219 2.48 -24.95 2.58
CA LYS A 219 2.04 -26.34 2.68
C LYS A 219 2.00 -26.95 1.28
N ASP A 220 2.59 -28.14 1.13
CA ASP A 220 2.64 -28.90 -0.13
C ASP A 220 3.16 -28.10 -1.34
N GLY A 221 4.10 -27.18 -1.11
CA GLY A 221 4.69 -26.32 -2.15
C GLY A 221 3.86 -25.09 -2.52
N TYR A 222 2.80 -24.78 -1.76
CA TYR A 222 1.94 -23.62 -1.96
C TYR A 222 1.99 -22.68 -0.77
N VAL A 223 1.96 -21.37 -1.03
CA VAL A 223 1.77 -20.38 0.03
C VAL A 223 0.34 -20.52 0.56
N THR A 224 0.19 -20.59 1.88
CA THR A 224 -1.10 -20.77 2.55
C THR A 224 -1.42 -19.61 3.48
N ILE A 225 -2.71 -19.30 3.62
CA ILE A 225 -3.24 -18.28 4.53
C ILE A 225 -4.15 -18.94 5.57
N SER A 226 -4.45 -18.26 6.67
CA SER A 226 -5.45 -18.74 7.63
C SER A 226 -6.88 -18.63 7.09
N GLU A 227 -7.82 -19.35 7.71
CA GLU A 227 -9.25 -19.22 7.40
C GLU A 227 -9.72 -17.78 7.65
N GLU A 228 -9.27 -17.15 8.73
CA GLU A 228 -9.62 -15.76 9.04
C GLU A 228 -9.10 -14.78 7.98
N ALA A 229 -7.94 -15.07 7.37
CA ALA A 229 -7.40 -14.25 6.30
C ALA A 229 -8.23 -14.34 5.02
N LYS A 230 -8.85 -15.50 4.74
CA LYS A 230 -9.77 -15.66 3.61
C LYS A 230 -10.99 -14.74 3.80
N ASP A 231 -11.59 -14.75 4.98
CA ASP A 231 -12.74 -13.88 5.29
C ASP A 231 -12.35 -12.39 5.25
N PHE A 232 -11.17 -12.05 5.76
CA PHE A 232 -10.69 -10.68 5.72
C PHE A 232 -10.32 -10.20 4.31
N LEU A 233 -9.85 -11.09 3.42
CA LEU A 233 -9.63 -10.78 2.00
C LEU A 233 -10.95 -10.42 1.29
N ASP A 234 -12.01 -11.18 1.54
CA ASP A 234 -13.35 -10.86 1.04
C ASP A 234 -13.79 -9.46 1.50
N TYR A 235 -13.52 -9.13 2.76
CA TYR A 235 -13.80 -7.82 3.31
C TYR A 235 -12.93 -6.71 2.69
N ILE A 236 -11.61 -6.91 2.51
CA ILE A 236 -10.72 -5.94 1.83
C ILE A 236 -11.21 -5.66 0.40
N ILE A 237 -11.66 -6.70 -0.30
CA ILE A 237 -12.11 -6.61 -1.70
C ILE A 237 -13.43 -5.85 -1.82
N THR A 238 -14.36 -6.09 -0.90
CA THR A 238 -15.68 -5.43 -0.90
C THR A 238 -15.69 -4.07 -0.21
N ASN A 239 -14.68 -3.76 0.60
CA ASN A 239 -14.47 -2.45 1.18
C ASN A 239 -13.95 -1.48 0.10
N ASP A 240 -14.84 -1.20 -0.85
CA ASP A 240 -14.62 -0.35 -2.01
C ASP A 240 -15.45 0.92 -1.88
N GLY A 241 -14.77 2.06 -1.78
CA GLY A 241 -15.37 3.37 -1.97
C GLY A 241 -14.73 4.45 -1.10
N ASP A 242 -15.09 5.71 -1.35
CA ASP A 242 -14.72 6.86 -0.51
C ASP A 242 -15.34 6.80 0.92
N GLY A 243 -15.81 5.63 1.37
CA GLY A 243 -16.24 5.29 2.71
C GLY A 243 -15.49 4.11 3.29
N GLU A 244 -14.25 3.91 2.85
CA GLU A 244 -13.28 3.04 3.51
C GLU A 244 -13.41 3.22 5.03
N ASP A 245 -13.59 2.09 5.71
CA ASP A 245 -13.32 2.02 7.14
C ASP A 245 -11.89 2.56 7.35
N GLU A 246 -11.79 3.71 8.01
CA GLU A 246 -10.52 4.42 8.22
C GLU A 246 -9.53 3.51 8.95
N ASP A 247 -10.01 2.63 9.84
CA ASP A 247 -9.17 1.67 10.53
C ASP A 247 -8.60 0.62 9.56
N VAL A 248 -9.41 0.14 8.61
CA VAL A 248 -8.95 -0.81 7.58
C VAL A 248 -7.90 -0.17 6.69
N GLN A 249 -8.11 1.09 6.27
CA GLN A 249 -7.13 1.78 5.45
C GLN A 249 -5.82 2.04 6.22
N ILE A 250 -5.89 2.39 7.50
CA ILE A 250 -4.70 2.49 8.36
C ILE A 250 -4.00 1.13 8.48
N TYR A 251 -4.76 0.04 8.67
CA TYR A 251 -4.20 -1.31 8.74
C TYR A 251 -3.52 -1.72 7.43
N LEU A 252 -4.14 -1.44 6.27
CA LEU A 252 -3.53 -1.71 4.96
C LEU A 252 -2.29 -0.85 4.71
N ASN A 253 -2.25 0.40 5.21
CA ASN A 253 -1.02 1.21 5.19
C ASN A 253 0.10 0.57 6.02
N ALA A 254 -0.21 -0.02 7.18
CA ALA A 254 0.74 -0.80 7.96
C ALA A 254 1.22 -2.04 7.19
N CYS A 255 0.31 -2.75 6.50
CA CYS A 255 0.64 -3.87 5.64
C CYS A 255 1.57 -3.45 4.47
N SER A 256 1.33 -2.29 3.86
CA SER A 256 2.18 -1.73 2.80
C SER A 256 3.60 -1.45 3.31
N HIS A 257 3.75 -0.90 4.51
CA HIS A 257 5.06 -0.74 5.14
C HIS A 257 5.74 -2.10 5.36
N PHE A 258 5.02 -3.08 5.91
CA PHE A 258 5.54 -4.43 6.12
C PHE A 258 5.98 -5.08 4.79
N HIS A 259 5.13 -5.09 3.78
CA HIS A 259 5.39 -5.73 2.50
C HIS A 259 6.56 -5.06 1.77
N THR A 260 6.66 -3.74 1.84
CA THR A 260 7.82 -3.01 1.31
C THR A 260 9.08 -3.43 2.06
N ALA A 261 9.07 -3.42 3.40
CA ALA A 261 10.20 -3.91 4.20
C ALA A 261 10.62 -5.32 3.78
N ARG A 262 9.63 -6.20 3.55
CA ARG A 262 9.85 -7.58 3.16
C ARG A 262 10.52 -7.74 1.81
N LYS A 263 10.25 -6.85 0.85
CA LYS A 263 10.96 -6.82 -0.45
C LYS A 263 12.43 -6.42 -0.32
N TYR A 264 12.77 -5.52 0.61
CA TYR A 264 14.17 -5.15 0.89
C TYR A 264 14.88 -6.27 1.67
N ASP A 265 14.22 -6.78 2.72
CA ASP A 265 14.68 -7.94 3.51
C ASP A 265 14.95 -9.19 2.64
N ALA A 266 14.09 -9.46 1.66
CA ALA A 266 14.25 -10.59 0.75
C ALA A 266 15.55 -10.52 -0.08
N GLN A 267 16.03 -9.32 -0.40
CA GLN A 267 17.28 -9.16 -1.14
C GLN A 267 18.50 -9.57 -0.31
N ILE A 268 18.37 -9.59 1.02
CA ILE A 268 19.42 -10.05 1.93
C ILE A 268 19.27 -11.55 2.18
N TYR A 269 18.10 -11.99 2.67
CA TYR A 269 17.94 -13.33 3.23
C TYR A 269 17.34 -14.37 2.27
N ASP A 270 16.85 -13.95 1.10
CA ASP A 270 16.23 -14.86 0.11
C ASP A 270 16.90 -14.82 -1.26
N HIS A 271 17.88 -13.94 -1.45
CA HIS A 271 18.65 -13.89 -2.68
C HIS A 271 19.64 -15.06 -2.78
N GLN A 272 20.33 -15.38 -1.67
CA GLN A 272 21.36 -16.42 -1.61
C GLN A 272 20.96 -17.53 -0.65
N GLY A 273 21.35 -18.76 -0.98
CA GLY A 273 21.34 -19.90 -0.07
C GLY A 273 22.77 -20.36 0.23
N TYR A 274 22.91 -21.11 1.31
CA TYR A 274 24.18 -21.65 1.78
C TYR A 274 24.05 -23.17 1.91
N ILE A 275 25.05 -23.90 1.44
CA ILE A 275 25.20 -25.34 1.66
C ILE A 275 26.47 -25.53 2.48
N ASP A 276 26.31 -26.14 3.65
CA ASP A 276 27.42 -26.52 4.50
C ASP A 276 27.98 -27.85 4.02
N HIS A 277 29.26 -27.87 3.67
CA HIS A 277 30.04 -29.05 3.37
C HIS A 277 31.03 -29.27 4.52
N PRO A 278 30.66 -30.06 5.55
CA PRO A 278 31.57 -30.39 6.64
C PRO A 278 32.79 -31.10 6.08
N SER A 279 33.99 -30.70 6.50
CA SER A 279 35.20 -31.39 6.07
C SER A 279 35.26 -32.81 6.65
N ASP A 280 35.74 -33.77 5.86
CA ASP A 280 35.82 -35.19 6.25
C ASP A 280 36.69 -35.41 7.51
N ASP A 281 37.60 -34.50 7.82
CA ASP A 281 38.47 -34.52 9.00
C ASP A 281 37.86 -33.82 10.23
N GLY A 282 36.68 -33.22 10.10
CA GLY A 282 35.96 -32.51 11.16
C GLY A 282 36.62 -31.18 11.59
N LEU A 283 37.62 -30.68 10.85
CA LEU A 283 38.35 -29.46 11.18
C LEU A 283 37.75 -28.17 10.61
N GLY A 284 36.70 -28.26 9.78
CA GLY A 284 36.04 -27.09 9.21
C GLY A 284 34.72 -27.39 8.51
N VAL A 285 34.07 -26.33 8.04
CA VAL A 285 32.89 -26.37 7.19
C VAL A 285 33.19 -25.46 6.00
N GLU A 286 33.15 -26.01 4.79
CA GLU A 286 33.14 -25.22 3.56
C GLU A 286 31.70 -24.78 3.28
N ILE A 287 31.47 -23.48 3.09
CA ILE A 287 30.13 -22.94 2.85
C ILE A 287 30.04 -22.59 1.36
N GLU A 288 29.27 -23.38 0.61
CA GLU A 288 28.93 -23.08 -0.77
C GLU A 288 27.76 -22.08 -0.82
N MET A 289 27.97 -20.96 -1.51
CA MET A 289 26.94 -19.95 -1.75
C MET A 289 26.31 -20.15 -3.14
N TYR A 290 24.97 -20.21 -3.21
CA TYR A 290 24.25 -20.28 -4.48
C TYR A 290 23.16 -19.20 -4.57
N THR A 291 22.85 -18.75 -5.78
CA THR A 291 21.72 -17.83 -5.99
C THR A 291 20.41 -18.61 -5.87
N LYS A 292 19.60 -18.29 -4.86
CA LYS A 292 18.25 -18.85 -4.68
C LYS A 292 17.23 -18.15 -5.58
N ASN A 293 17.38 -16.83 -5.80
CA ASN A 293 16.49 -16.07 -6.68
C ASN A 293 17.22 -14.92 -7.41
N GLU A 294 17.47 -15.11 -8.71
CA GLU A 294 18.15 -14.12 -9.58
C GLU A 294 17.35 -12.82 -9.73
N ASN A 295 16.02 -12.84 -9.56
CA ASN A 295 15.19 -11.62 -9.67
C ASN A 295 15.47 -10.60 -8.56
N LEU A 296 16.13 -11.02 -7.48
CA LEU A 296 16.49 -10.16 -6.35
C LEU A 296 17.87 -9.47 -6.52
N LYS A 297 18.63 -9.86 -7.56
CA LYS A 297 20.02 -9.41 -7.78
C LYS A 297 20.16 -7.94 -8.13
N THR A 298 19.27 -7.41 -8.98
CA THR A 298 19.37 -6.05 -9.52
C THR A 298 19.36 -4.99 -8.42
N ALA A 299 18.58 -5.20 -7.36
CA ALA A 299 18.47 -4.25 -6.26
C ALA A 299 19.62 -4.35 -5.25
N LEU A 300 20.20 -5.54 -5.05
CA LEU A 300 21.45 -5.74 -4.30
C LEU A 300 22.60 -4.89 -4.86
N MET A 301 22.67 -4.77 -6.19
CA MET A 301 23.72 -4.02 -6.89
C MET A 301 23.57 -2.49 -6.82
N THR A 302 22.41 -1.98 -6.38
CA THR A 302 22.10 -0.53 -6.41
C THR A 302 22.29 0.21 -5.08
N GLY A 303 22.64 -0.48 -3.99
CA GLY A 303 23.03 0.16 -2.72
C GLY A 303 22.85 -0.73 -1.48
N GLU A 304 23.88 -0.78 -0.63
CA GLU A 304 23.94 -1.52 0.64
C GLU A 304 23.21 -0.77 1.78
N SER A 305 21.89 -0.56 1.66
CA SER A 305 21.07 0.05 2.74
C SER A 305 19.77 -0.71 3.01
N GLN A 306 19.73 -1.96 2.56
CA GLN A 306 18.56 -2.84 2.65
C GLN A 306 18.15 -3.06 4.12
N THR A 307 19.13 -3.22 5.02
CA THR A 307 18.91 -3.41 6.46
C THR A 307 18.25 -2.19 7.11
N GLU A 308 18.75 -1.00 6.80
CA GLU A 308 18.26 0.28 7.29
C GLU A 308 16.81 0.52 6.84
N ILE A 309 16.55 0.30 5.55
CA ILE A 309 15.23 0.49 4.95
C ILE A 309 14.22 -0.52 5.51
N ALA A 310 14.56 -1.81 5.52
CA ALA A 310 13.69 -2.85 6.05
C ALA A 310 13.40 -2.65 7.54
N THR A 311 14.43 -2.35 8.35
CA THR A 311 14.24 -2.04 9.78
C THR A 311 13.31 -0.86 9.97
N THR A 312 13.50 0.21 9.18
CA THR A 312 12.67 1.41 9.28
C THR A 312 11.21 1.10 8.98
N LEU A 313 10.97 0.37 7.89
CA LEU A 313 9.63 0.07 7.42
C LEU A 313 8.90 -0.96 8.29
N TYR A 314 9.56 -2.00 8.79
CA TYR A 314 8.94 -2.92 9.75
C TYR A 314 8.51 -2.19 11.04
N MET A 315 9.37 -1.32 11.57
CA MET A 315 9.01 -0.52 12.74
C MET A 315 7.87 0.45 12.42
N SER A 316 7.87 1.09 11.25
CA SER A 316 6.77 1.96 10.81
C SER A 316 5.45 1.21 10.64
N ALA A 317 5.45 -0.06 10.23
CA ALA A 317 4.23 -0.87 10.19
C ALA A 317 3.57 -0.97 11.59
N LEU A 318 4.37 -1.22 12.63
CA LEU A 318 3.89 -1.23 14.02
C LEU A 318 3.44 0.15 14.50
N GLU A 319 4.11 1.22 14.08
CA GLU A 319 3.67 2.58 14.42
C GLU A 319 2.31 2.92 13.81
N VAL A 320 2.13 2.60 12.53
CA VAL A 320 0.92 2.93 11.77
C VAL A 320 -0.27 2.17 12.34
N VAL A 321 -0.16 0.87 12.61
CA VAL A 321 -1.29 0.10 13.16
C VAL A 321 -1.74 0.65 14.53
N THR A 322 -0.83 1.22 15.32
CA THR A 322 -1.19 1.84 16.62
C THR A 322 -1.98 3.14 16.50
N LEU A 323 -2.14 3.70 15.29
CA LEU A 323 -3.01 4.86 15.06
C LEU A 323 -4.49 4.49 15.14
N ILE A 324 -4.84 3.22 14.91
CA ILE A 324 -6.20 2.72 15.04
C ILE A 324 -6.66 2.85 16.50
N GLY A 325 -7.73 3.61 16.72
CA GLY A 325 -8.25 3.92 18.06
C GLY A 325 -7.39 4.88 18.90
N PHE A 326 -6.31 5.47 18.35
CA PHE A 326 -5.49 6.43 19.08
C PHE A 326 -6.03 7.85 18.99
N GLN A 327 -6.08 8.53 20.14
CA GLN A 327 -6.38 9.96 20.22
C GLN A 327 -5.19 10.69 20.84
N SER A 328 -4.68 11.73 20.16
CA SER A 328 -3.54 12.49 20.67
C SER A 328 -3.96 13.41 21.83
N GLU A 329 -3.15 13.44 22.89
CA GLU A 329 -3.23 14.47 23.91
C GLU A 329 -2.35 15.67 23.52
N LYS A 330 -2.83 16.89 23.71
CA LYS A 330 -2.01 18.09 23.49
C LYS A 330 -1.21 18.45 24.72
N CYS A 331 0.06 18.79 24.53
CA CYS A 331 0.89 19.35 25.58
C CYS A 331 0.27 20.64 26.14
N ASN A 332 0.11 20.72 27.46
CA ASN A 332 -0.52 21.87 28.09
C ASN A 332 0.25 23.18 27.85
N GLU A 333 1.57 23.10 27.71
CA GLU A 333 2.48 24.25 27.53
C GLU A 333 2.62 24.65 26.06
N CYS A 334 3.06 23.74 25.18
CA CYS A 334 3.39 24.07 23.79
C CYS A 334 2.27 23.74 22.78
N LYS A 335 1.17 23.15 23.24
CA LYS A 335 0.01 22.71 22.42
C LYS A 335 0.34 21.72 21.30
N GLN A 336 1.55 21.17 21.27
CA GLN A 336 1.95 20.09 20.36
C GLN A 336 1.32 18.76 20.79
N ASP A 337 1.00 17.90 19.82
CA ASP A 337 0.45 16.57 20.07
C ASP A 337 1.51 15.64 20.68
N LYS A 338 1.14 14.93 21.75
CA LYS A 338 1.94 13.89 22.39
C LYS A 338 1.58 12.54 21.77
N TYR A 339 2.36 12.11 20.79
CA TYR A 339 2.10 10.87 20.05
C TYR A 339 2.57 9.59 20.77
N GLY A 340 3.50 9.70 21.72
CA GLY A 340 3.94 8.56 22.55
C GLY A 340 4.36 7.32 21.76
N ILE A 341 4.87 7.48 20.53
CA ILE A 341 4.96 6.41 19.52
C ILE A 341 5.69 5.18 20.04
N ALA A 342 6.87 5.34 20.62
CA ALA A 342 7.65 4.24 21.20
C ALA A 342 6.87 3.47 22.29
N SER A 343 6.11 4.19 23.13
CA SER A 343 5.26 3.55 24.14
C SER A 343 4.10 2.79 23.51
N ARG A 344 3.47 3.33 22.45
CA ARG A 344 2.36 2.65 21.76
C ARG A 344 2.83 1.36 21.11
N VAL A 345 3.97 1.41 20.40
CA VAL A 345 4.60 0.21 19.80
C VAL A 345 4.98 -0.81 20.87
N ARG A 346 5.59 -0.38 21.98
CA ARG A 346 5.91 -1.29 23.09
C ARG A 346 4.68 -1.96 23.68
N ASN A 347 3.58 -1.21 23.86
CA ASN A 347 2.35 -1.72 24.44
C ASN A 347 1.67 -2.76 23.53
N ILE A 348 1.56 -2.49 22.22
CA ILE A 348 0.93 -3.44 21.29
C ILE A 348 1.76 -4.72 21.14
N VAL A 349 3.09 -4.61 21.09
CA VAL A 349 3.99 -5.79 21.05
C VAL A 349 3.87 -6.60 22.35
N ASN A 350 3.83 -5.93 23.50
CA ASN A 350 3.66 -6.63 24.79
C ASN A 350 2.31 -7.34 24.91
N LYS A 351 1.25 -6.77 24.31
CA LYS A 351 -0.10 -7.36 24.31
C LYS A 351 -0.13 -8.69 23.53
N TYR A 352 0.43 -8.72 22.33
CA TYR A 352 0.31 -9.89 21.44
C TYR A 352 1.47 -10.89 21.57
N LEU A 353 2.65 -10.44 22.00
CA LEU A 353 3.80 -11.30 22.24
C LEU A 353 4.10 -11.35 23.74
N ASN A 354 5.11 -10.62 24.21
CA ASN A 354 5.47 -10.55 25.63
C ASN A 354 6.40 -9.36 25.91
N SER A 355 6.68 -9.14 27.19
CA SER A 355 7.48 -8.01 27.68
C SER A 355 8.95 -8.07 27.25
N HIS A 356 9.50 -9.27 27.03
CA HIS A 356 10.86 -9.46 26.57
C HIS A 356 11.01 -8.99 25.12
N ILE A 357 10.15 -9.47 24.21
CA ILE A 357 10.14 -9.04 22.81
C ILE A 357 9.81 -7.55 22.67
N ALA A 358 8.89 -7.03 23.50
CA ALA A 358 8.60 -5.60 23.54
C ALA A 358 9.84 -4.77 23.94
N GLY A 359 10.67 -5.27 24.86
CA GLY A 359 11.95 -4.65 25.21
C GLY A 359 12.94 -4.65 24.05
N GLN A 360 13.06 -5.77 23.33
CA GLN A 360 13.93 -5.92 22.17
C GLN A 360 13.53 -4.95 21.03
N LEU A 361 12.24 -4.91 20.66
CA LEU A 361 11.74 -4.02 19.62
C LEU A 361 11.86 -2.54 20.00
N ASN A 362 11.74 -2.22 21.28
CA ASN A 362 12.03 -0.86 21.76
C ASN A 362 13.51 -0.49 21.58
N GLY A 363 14.43 -1.44 21.74
CA GLY A 363 15.85 -1.25 21.40
C GLY A 363 16.07 -1.04 19.89
N TYR A 364 15.35 -1.78 19.04
CA TYR A 364 15.38 -1.57 17.58
C TYR A 364 14.79 -0.22 17.17
N TYR A 365 13.74 0.25 17.85
CA TYR A 365 13.20 1.59 17.66
C TYR A 365 14.24 2.68 17.95
N ASP A 366 14.97 2.59 19.06
CA ASP A 366 16.01 3.55 19.41
C ASP A 366 17.13 3.58 18.36
N LYS A 367 17.56 2.40 17.88
CA LYS A 367 18.54 2.28 16.79
C LYS A 367 18.05 2.91 15.50
N ARG A 368 16.82 2.63 15.07
CA ARG A 368 16.17 3.26 13.91
C ARG A 368 16.10 4.79 14.06
N SER A 369 15.73 5.27 15.24
CA SER A 369 15.66 6.70 15.54
C SER A 369 17.04 7.37 15.40
N LYS A 370 18.10 6.73 15.92
CA LYS A 370 19.49 7.20 15.76
C LYS A 370 19.94 7.19 14.30
N TYR A 371 19.56 6.18 13.52
CA TYR A 371 19.81 6.16 12.07
C TYR A 371 19.16 7.37 11.38
N LEU A 372 17.85 7.55 11.54
CA LEU A 372 17.10 8.61 10.85
C LEU A 372 17.50 10.03 11.28
N HIS A 373 17.85 10.23 12.55
CA HIS A 373 18.10 11.57 13.09
C HIS A 373 19.58 11.94 13.25
N ARG A 374 20.47 10.95 13.31
CA ARG A 374 21.92 11.16 13.51
C ARG A 374 22.78 10.54 12.42
N GLY A 375 22.20 9.78 11.49
CA GLY A 375 22.92 9.09 10.43
C GLY A 375 23.72 7.87 10.92
N TYR A 376 23.39 7.31 12.09
CA TYR A 376 24.09 6.13 12.62
C TYR A 376 23.63 4.88 11.90
N LEU A 377 24.53 4.25 11.13
CA LEU A 377 24.22 3.03 10.38
C LEU A 377 23.94 1.85 11.31
N LEU A 378 23.04 0.96 10.87
CA LEU A 378 22.68 -0.26 11.60
C LEU A 378 23.65 -1.39 11.27
N THR A 379 24.19 -1.39 10.06
CA THR A 379 25.35 -2.17 9.65
C THR A 379 26.61 -1.34 9.90
N ASN A 380 27.55 -1.88 10.68
CA ASN A 380 28.79 -1.17 11.01
C ASN A 380 29.87 -1.62 10.00
N ASP A 381 30.25 -0.75 9.06
CA ASP A 381 31.21 -1.04 7.97
C ASP A 381 32.67 -1.11 8.45
N GLU A 382 32.99 -1.83 9.53
CA GLU A 382 34.38 -2.15 9.80
C GLU A 382 34.81 -3.32 8.89
N PRO A 383 35.84 -3.13 8.04
CA PRO A 383 36.15 -4.06 6.95
C PRO A 383 36.93 -5.25 7.51
N THR A 384 36.23 -6.18 8.13
CA THR A 384 36.82 -7.47 8.47
C THR A 384 36.05 -8.56 7.75
N SER A 385 36.77 -9.38 6.97
CA SER A 385 36.22 -10.53 6.23
C SER A 385 35.65 -11.62 7.16
N SER A 386 35.87 -11.49 8.47
CA SER A 386 35.32 -12.33 9.53
C SER A 386 34.90 -11.46 10.70
N SER A 387 33.89 -11.89 11.46
CA SER A 387 33.47 -11.19 12.69
C SER A 387 34.55 -11.33 13.75
N ILE A 388 35.27 -10.25 14.06
CA ILE A 388 36.23 -10.20 15.16
C ILE A 388 35.61 -9.48 16.37
N PRO A 389 35.84 -9.95 17.61
CA PRO A 389 35.31 -9.29 18.79
C PRO A 389 36.06 -7.98 19.06
N LEU A 390 35.40 -6.85 18.83
CA LEU A 390 35.92 -5.52 19.12
C LEU A 390 35.14 -4.90 20.27
N LEU A 391 35.80 -4.17 21.16
CA LEU A 391 35.13 -3.54 22.30
C LEU A 391 34.40 -2.26 21.86
N ASP A 392 33.25 -2.00 22.48
CA ASP A 392 32.49 -0.77 22.35
C ASP A 392 31.88 -0.43 23.72
N VAL A 393 32.48 0.56 24.39
CA VAL A 393 32.11 0.96 25.76
C VAL A 393 30.72 1.59 25.84
N ASP A 394 30.19 2.04 24.71
CA ASP A 394 28.87 2.67 24.63
C ASP A 394 27.76 1.66 24.31
N ARG A 395 28.10 0.37 24.06
CA ARG A 395 27.14 -0.71 23.78
C ARG A 395 26.83 -1.56 25.01
N GLU A 396 25.59 -2.06 25.06
CA GLU A 396 25.06 -2.84 26.19
C GLU A 396 25.86 -4.12 26.51
N ASN A 397 26.36 -4.81 25.48
CA ASN A 397 27.19 -6.01 25.61
C ASN A 397 28.70 -5.71 25.69
N GLY A 398 29.11 -4.43 25.70
CA GLY A 398 30.51 -4.01 25.72
C GLY A 398 31.30 -4.30 24.43
N CYS A 399 30.65 -4.79 23.38
CA CYS A 399 31.27 -5.23 22.14
C CYS A 399 30.57 -4.67 20.90
N LYS A 400 31.33 -4.39 19.85
CA LYS A 400 30.80 -4.15 18.51
C LYS A 400 30.12 -5.42 18.01
N PHE A 401 28.92 -5.23 17.47
CA PHE A 401 28.18 -6.27 16.80
C PHE A 401 27.87 -5.77 15.38
N PRO A 402 28.29 -6.50 14.32
CA PRO A 402 28.20 -6.02 12.94
C PRO A 402 26.75 -5.75 12.50
N ILE A 403 25.82 -6.61 12.93
CA ILE A 403 24.40 -6.53 12.61
C ILE A 403 23.61 -6.11 13.86
N GLN A 404 23.25 -4.83 13.96
CA GLN A 404 22.62 -4.31 15.17
C GLN A 404 21.14 -4.72 15.32
N VAL A 405 20.50 -5.21 14.26
CA VAL A 405 19.08 -5.58 14.23
C VAL A 405 18.93 -6.91 13.47
N SER A 406 18.25 -7.89 14.07
CA SER A 406 17.89 -9.12 13.36
C SER A 406 16.64 -8.86 12.53
N LEU A 407 16.78 -8.76 11.22
CA LEU A 407 15.65 -8.56 10.31
C LEU A 407 14.71 -9.76 10.27
N ILE A 408 15.23 -10.99 10.38
CA ILE A 408 14.44 -12.22 10.45
C ILE A 408 13.45 -12.13 11.63
N ASN A 409 13.95 -11.86 12.83
CA ASN A 409 13.11 -11.75 14.02
C ASN A 409 12.15 -10.56 13.90
N LEU A 410 12.64 -9.41 13.38
CA LEU A 410 11.82 -8.23 13.23
C LEU A 410 10.65 -8.46 12.25
N ARG A 411 10.88 -9.16 11.15
CA ARG A 411 9.85 -9.62 10.21
C ARG A 411 8.81 -10.47 10.93
N GLU A 412 9.24 -11.51 11.62
CA GLU A 412 8.37 -12.52 12.25
C GLU A 412 7.51 -11.90 13.36
N TYR A 413 8.12 -11.10 14.24
CA TYR A 413 7.40 -10.41 15.30
C TYR A 413 6.44 -9.35 14.77
N THR A 414 6.84 -8.60 13.73
CA THR A 414 5.97 -7.57 13.14
C THR A 414 4.76 -8.21 12.47
N SER A 415 4.97 -9.23 11.64
CA SER A 415 3.88 -9.90 10.94
C SER A 415 2.93 -10.59 11.90
N TYR A 416 3.45 -11.25 12.93
CA TYR A 416 2.63 -11.87 13.98
C TYR A 416 1.75 -10.85 14.70
N VAL A 417 2.32 -9.70 15.11
CA VAL A 417 1.55 -8.62 15.77
C VAL A 417 0.44 -8.10 14.87
N LEU A 418 0.73 -7.87 13.58
CA LEU A 418 -0.28 -7.42 12.62
C LEU A 418 -1.37 -8.47 12.38
N ARG A 419 -1.00 -9.76 12.26
CA ARG A 419 -1.94 -10.88 12.15
C ARG A 419 -2.87 -10.96 13.35
N ALA A 420 -2.30 -10.96 14.56
CA ALA A 420 -3.07 -11.00 15.80
C ALA A 420 -4.00 -9.77 15.92
N PHE A 421 -3.52 -8.60 15.52
CA PHE A 421 -4.29 -7.36 15.55
C PHE A 421 -5.53 -7.42 14.66
N TYR A 422 -5.42 -7.81 13.38
CA TYR A 422 -6.60 -7.78 12.50
C TYR A 422 -7.64 -8.82 12.91
N LYS A 423 -7.19 -10.00 13.34
CA LYS A 423 -8.07 -11.07 13.84
C LYS A 423 -8.87 -10.58 15.05
N GLU A 424 -8.23 -9.87 15.98
CA GLU A 424 -8.92 -9.30 17.13
C GLU A 424 -9.83 -8.12 16.76
N HIS A 425 -9.33 -7.14 15.99
CA HIS A 425 -10.00 -5.86 15.80
C HIS A 425 -11.11 -5.87 14.74
N PHE A 426 -10.97 -6.69 13.69
CA PHE A 426 -11.92 -6.71 12.57
C PHE A 426 -12.82 -7.95 12.56
N LEU A 427 -12.37 -9.09 13.08
CA LEU A 427 -13.13 -10.35 12.99
C LEU A 427 -13.78 -10.80 14.30
N ARG A 428 -13.26 -10.38 15.47
CA ARG A 428 -13.82 -10.80 16.78
C ARG A 428 -14.80 -9.80 17.41
N LYS A 429 -15.09 -8.66 16.77
CA LYS A 429 -16.01 -7.64 17.32
C LYS A 429 -17.45 -8.13 17.49
N ASP A 430 -17.86 -9.18 16.80
CA ASP A 430 -19.22 -9.75 16.94
C ASP A 430 -19.41 -10.66 18.16
N SER A 431 -18.34 -10.96 18.92
CA SER A 431 -18.41 -11.84 20.11
C SER A 431 -18.58 -11.10 21.44
N ALA A 432 -18.60 -9.76 21.43
CA ALA A 432 -18.68 -8.95 22.64
C ALA A 432 -20.07 -8.33 22.91
N GLU A 433 -21.02 -8.41 21.97
CA GLU A 433 -22.39 -7.87 22.16
C GLU A 433 -23.40 -8.91 22.72
N GLU A 434 -23.03 -10.18 22.91
CA GLU A 434 -23.90 -11.19 23.56
C GLU A 434 -23.63 -11.43 25.06
N VAL A 435 -22.76 -10.65 25.68
CA VAL A 435 -22.56 -10.70 27.13
C VAL A 435 -22.55 -9.29 27.71
N PHE A 436 -23.71 -8.63 27.75
CA PHE A 436 -24.18 -7.80 28.88
C PHE A 436 -25.68 -7.50 28.77
#